data_AF-A0A3A8NCX2-F1
#
_entry.id   AF-A0A3A8NCX2-F1
#
_cell.length_a   1.000
_cell.length_b   1.000
_cell.length_c   1.000
_cell.angle_alpha   90.00
_cell.angle_beta   90.00
_cell.angle_gamma   90.00
#
_symmetry.space_group_name_H-M   'P 1'
#
loop_
_entity.id
_entity.type
_entity.pdbx_description
1 polymer ?
#
loop_
_entity_poly.entity_id
_entity_poly.type
_entity_poly.pdbx_seq_one_letter_code
_entity_poly.pdbx_strand_id
1 'polypeptide(L)'
;MRLPFRASLLACCIAALTACGDSNSPPPDAGTPQEQTDPCAPRGHIHREPEGDWCHCDRGSIASEQGLSCVPDPNYVPRDGFDFGDDGEHACFHVTNGPFSTVTASPDRLPRVDDFHTHYTVKLRQENGASVGTFNFKAWATGDFVLYLSTHDVAVTVKEGERVVEPVGTQATGAFCDGLKHMVGYELTDKVQYTVSFGPTPAPELGLVIEHLP
;
A
#
# COMPACT_ATOMS: atom_id res chain seq x y z
N MET A 1 -26.02 -55.20 13.38
CA MET A 1 -27.14 -55.08 14.36
C MET A 1 -27.66 -53.65 14.33
N ARG A 2 -28.94 -53.50 14.00
CA ARG A 2 -29.93 -52.49 14.43
C ARG A 2 -29.54 -51.00 14.53
N LEU A 3 -30.13 -50.22 13.62
CA LEU A 3 -30.61 -48.85 13.88
C LEU A 3 -31.69 -48.84 14.99
N PRO A 4 -31.86 -47.71 15.69
CA PRO A 4 -33.14 -46.98 15.59
C PRO A 4 -32.90 -45.44 15.58
N PHE A 5 -33.47 -44.66 14.66
CA PHE A 5 -34.84 -44.11 14.64
C PHE A 5 -35.39 -43.64 16.00
N ARG A 6 -35.49 -42.32 16.17
CA ARG A 6 -36.60 -41.67 16.88
C ARG A 6 -37.03 -40.40 16.17
N ALA A 7 -38.24 -40.45 15.63
CA ALA A 7 -39.06 -39.32 15.24
C ALA A 7 -40.09 -39.06 16.37
N SER A 8 -40.39 -37.79 16.63
CA SER A 8 -41.62 -37.26 17.27
C SER A 8 -41.67 -35.77 16.89
N LEU A 9 -42.50 -35.37 15.92
CA LEU A 9 -43.93 -35.03 15.97
C LEU A 9 -44.21 -33.57 16.36
N LEU A 10 -44.98 -32.95 15.45
CA LEU A 10 -45.41 -31.55 15.35
C LEU A 10 -46.22 -31.04 16.57
N ALA A 11 -46.15 -29.72 16.77
CA ALA A 11 -47.32 -28.93 17.15
C ALA A 11 -47.34 -27.61 16.35
N CYS A 12 -48.34 -27.48 15.49
CA CYS A 12 -48.76 -26.25 14.82
C CYS A 12 -49.36 -25.28 15.84
N CYS A 13 -49.00 -23.99 15.74
CA CYS A 13 -49.90 -22.89 16.09
C CYS A 13 -49.73 -21.77 15.06
N ILE A 14 -50.72 -21.66 14.19
CA ILE A 14 -50.94 -20.54 13.29
C ILE A 14 -51.60 -19.43 14.10
N ALA A 15 -50.97 -18.26 14.17
CA ALA A 15 -51.66 -17.01 14.49
C ALA A 15 -51.34 -16.02 13.36
N ALA A 16 -52.20 -16.01 12.34
CA ALA A 16 -52.24 -14.94 11.36
C ALA A 16 -52.91 -13.73 12.01
N LEU A 17 -52.12 -12.70 12.33
CA LEU A 17 -52.65 -11.37 12.59
C LEU A 17 -52.56 -10.59 11.27
N THR A 18 -53.69 -10.55 10.57
CA THR A 18 -53.98 -9.54 9.56
C THR A 18 -54.14 -8.19 10.27
N ALA A 19 -53.10 -7.36 10.23
CA ALA A 19 -53.25 -5.93 10.45
C ALA A 19 -53.50 -5.26 9.10
N CYS A 20 -54.70 -4.68 8.97
CA CYS A 20 -55.11 -3.84 7.86
C CYS A 20 -54.15 -2.65 7.71
N GLY A 21 -53.87 -2.29 6.47
CA GLY A 21 -52.96 -1.21 6.13
C GLY A 21 -53.42 0.15 6.63
N ASP A 22 -52.44 1.01 6.85
CA ASP A 22 -52.57 2.42 6.54
C ASP A 22 -51.53 2.72 5.45
N SER A 23 -52.00 2.76 4.21
CA SER A 23 -51.19 2.87 3.00
C SER A 23 -50.84 4.32 2.72
N ASN A 24 -50.10 4.99 3.62
CA ASN A 24 -49.68 6.38 3.41
C ASN A 24 -48.33 6.77 4.06
N SER A 25 -47.46 5.80 4.32
CA SER A 25 -46.05 6.11 4.57
C SER A 25 -45.30 6.03 3.23
N PRO A 26 -44.67 7.11 2.76
CA PRO A 26 -43.69 6.99 1.69
C PRO A 26 -42.65 5.94 2.11
N PRO A 27 -42.12 5.12 1.18
CA PRO A 27 -40.98 4.28 1.50
C PRO A 27 -39.91 5.15 2.16
N PRO A 28 -39.23 4.69 3.23
CA PRO A 28 -38.10 5.43 3.77
C PRO A 28 -37.19 5.72 2.59
N ASP A 29 -36.95 7.01 2.37
CA ASP A 29 -36.12 7.49 1.29
C ASP A 29 -34.85 6.65 1.35
N ALA A 30 -34.70 5.74 0.38
CA ALA A 30 -33.46 5.01 0.19
C ALA A 30 -32.53 6.06 -0.40
N GLY A 31 -32.13 6.99 0.48
CA GLY A 31 -31.26 8.09 0.15
C GLY A 31 -30.14 7.49 -0.66
N THR A 32 -29.91 8.06 -1.84
CA THR A 32 -28.68 7.87 -2.58
C THR A 32 -27.56 7.70 -1.56
N PRO A 33 -26.76 6.61 -1.60
CA PRO A 33 -25.67 6.43 -0.65
C PRO A 33 -24.95 7.75 -0.54
N GLN A 34 -25.08 8.43 0.60
CA GLN A 34 -24.36 9.68 0.78
C GLN A 34 -22.92 9.26 0.61
N GLU A 35 -22.28 9.79 -0.43
CA GLU A 35 -20.86 9.65 -0.66
C GLU A 35 -20.22 10.13 0.63
N GLN A 36 -19.82 9.18 1.48
CA GLN A 36 -19.40 9.45 2.83
C GLN A 36 -18.06 10.15 2.68
N THR A 37 -18.10 11.48 2.78
CA THR A 37 -16.96 12.37 2.59
C THR A 37 -15.82 11.88 3.47
N ASP A 38 -14.63 11.78 2.89
CA ASP A 38 -13.42 11.37 3.60
C ASP A 38 -13.15 12.36 4.75
N PRO A 39 -13.26 11.93 6.03
CA PRO A 39 -13.08 12.80 7.18
C PRO A 39 -11.61 13.19 7.41
N CYS A 40 -10.67 12.51 6.76
CA CYS A 40 -9.25 12.81 6.80
C CYS A 40 -8.87 13.90 5.79
N ALA A 41 -9.72 14.14 4.78
CA ALA A 41 -9.53 15.21 3.82
C ALA A 41 -9.63 16.61 4.48
N PRO A 42 -8.87 17.61 3.99
CA PRO A 42 -8.00 17.59 2.82
C PRO A 42 -6.53 17.28 3.13
N ARG A 43 -6.22 16.78 4.33
CA ARG A 43 -4.84 16.62 4.84
C ARG A 43 -4.47 15.15 5.04
N GLY A 44 -5.09 14.29 4.28
CA GLY A 44 -4.95 12.85 4.36
C GLY A 44 -6.15 12.14 3.74
N HIS A 45 -6.17 10.83 3.90
CA HIS A 45 -7.26 9.97 3.46
C HIS A 45 -7.56 8.86 4.45
N ILE A 46 -8.79 8.36 4.38
CA ILE A 46 -9.29 7.32 5.27
C ILE A 46 -8.92 5.92 4.77
N HIS A 47 -8.39 5.11 5.68
CA HIS A 47 -8.35 3.66 5.56
C HIS A 47 -9.53 3.07 6.29
N ARG A 48 -10.23 2.15 5.64
CA ARG A 48 -11.35 1.43 6.22
C ARG A 48 -10.94 -0.02 6.41
N GLU A 49 -10.78 -0.44 7.66
CA GLU A 49 -10.37 -1.79 8.04
C GLU A 49 -11.42 -2.44 8.95
N PRO A 50 -11.51 -3.78 8.99
CA PRO A 50 -12.43 -4.48 9.88
C PRO A 50 -12.29 -4.11 11.36
N GLU A 51 -11.06 -3.77 11.78
CA GLU A 51 -10.71 -3.39 13.15
C GLU A 51 -11.04 -1.92 13.47
N GLY A 52 -11.31 -1.11 12.45
CA GLY A 52 -11.64 0.29 12.59
C GLY A 52 -11.06 1.15 11.48
N ASP A 53 -11.72 2.27 11.21
CA ASP A 53 -11.23 3.28 10.29
C ASP A 53 -10.07 4.08 10.92
N TRP A 54 -9.11 4.50 10.10
CA TRP A 54 -7.99 5.33 10.54
C TRP A 54 -7.54 6.29 9.44
N CYS A 55 -6.98 7.45 9.82
CA CYS A 55 -6.49 8.44 8.87
C CYS A 55 -5.00 8.25 8.57
N HIS A 56 -4.67 8.10 7.28
CA HIS A 56 -3.32 8.32 6.78
C HIS A 56 -3.19 9.81 6.48
N CYS A 57 -2.47 10.54 7.33
CA CYS A 57 -2.30 11.97 7.19
C CYS A 57 -1.14 12.33 6.26
N ASP A 58 -1.36 13.34 5.42
CA ASP A 58 -0.34 13.88 4.52
C ASP A 58 0.84 14.46 5.31
N ARG A 59 1.99 14.61 4.63
CA ARG A 59 3.20 15.24 5.17
C ARG A 59 2.86 16.55 5.88
N GLY A 60 3.34 16.68 7.12
CA GLY A 60 3.09 17.82 7.99
C GLY A 60 1.71 17.85 8.65
N SER A 61 1.00 16.73 8.63
CA SER A 61 -0.22 16.52 9.39
C SER A 61 -0.13 15.24 10.22
N ILE A 62 -0.78 15.22 11.39
CA ILE A 62 -0.91 14.07 12.27
C ILE A 62 -2.39 13.76 12.50
N ALA A 63 -2.68 12.50 12.87
CA ALA A 63 -4.02 12.14 13.30
C ALA A 63 -4.42 12.96 14.55
N SER A 64 -5.61 13.53 14.52
CA SER A 64 -6.22 14.18 15.69
C SER A 64 -6.36 13.20 16.86
N GLU A 65 -6.49 13.70 18.09
CA GLU A 65 -6.77 12.85 19.26
C GLU A 65 -8.05 12.03 19.11
N GLN A 66 -9.00 12.51 18.31
CA GLN A 66 -10.25 11.80 17.99
C GLN A 66 -10.10 10.77 16.85
N GLY A 67 -8.90 10.62 16.26
CA GLY A 67 -8.50 9.53 15.36
C GLY A 67 -8.97 9.62 13.90
N LEU A 68 -10.07 10.32 13.61
CA LEU A 68 -10.68 10.40 12.27
C LEU A 68 -10.62 11.81 11.67
N SER A 69 -9.50 12.50 11.85
CA SER A 69 -9.18 13.71 11.10
C SER A 69 -7.68 13.98 11.13
N CYS A 70 -7.18 14.74 10.17
CA CYS A 70 -5.78 15.15 10.10
C CYS A 70 -5.62 16.61 10.48
N VAL A 71 -4.80 16.88 11.49
CA VAL A 71 -4.47 18.24 11.96
C VAL A 71 -3.02 18.56 11.62
N PRO A 72 -2.66 19.84 11.40
CA PRO A 72 -1.26 20.20 11.20
C PRO A 72 -0.39 19.70 12.35
N ASP A 73 0.73 19.06 12.03
CA ASP A 73 1.71 18.66 13.02
C ASP A 73 2.46 19.90 13.53
N PRO A 74 2.34 20.27 14.82
CA PRO A 74 3.01 21.45 15.36
C PRO A 74 4.54 21.33 15.38
N ASN A 75 5.07 20.11 15.27
CA ASN A 75 6.51 19.84 15.27
C ASN A 75 7.06 19.63 13.86
N TYR A 76 6.21 19.64 12.84
CA TYR A 76 6.66 19.46 11.47
C TYR A 76 7.44 20.68 11.01
N VAL A 77 8.70 20.43 10.66
CA VAL A 77 9.56 21.40 9.99
C VAL A 77 9.59 21.01 8.51
N PRO A 78 9.01 21.84 7.60
CA PRO A 78 9.15 21.62 6.17
C PRO A 78 10.63 21.46 5.79
N ARG A 79 10.95 20.39 5.08
CA ARG A 79 12.28 20.18 4.50
C ARG A 79 12.24 20.58 3.04
N ASP A 80 13.27 21.29 2.59
CA ASP A 80 13.47 21.56 1.17
C ASP A 80 14.15 20.34 0.54
N GLY A 81 13.42 19.63 -0.31
CA GLY A 81 13.92 18.42 -1.00
C GLY A 81 13.83 17.14 -0.16
N PHE A 82 14.42 16.08 -0.70
CA PHE A 82 14.51 14.75 -0.08
C PHE A 82 15.97 14.48 0.29
N ASP A 83 16.21 14.11 1.56
CA ASP A 83 17.55 13.74 2.03
C ASP A 83 17.79 12.26 1.73
N PHE A 84 18.67 11.98 0.77
CA PHE A 84 19.03 10.60 0.41
C PHE A 84 20.08 9.98 1.35
N GLY A 85 20.45 10.66 2.44
CA GLY A 85 21.35 10.14 3.44
C GLY A 85 22.78 9.97 2.91
N ASP A 86 23.24 8.73 2.83
CA ASP A 86 24.62 8.38 2.43
C ASP A 86 24.79 8.20 0.91
N ASP A 87 23.91 8.83 0.11
CA ASP A 87 23.85 8.72 -1.35
C ASP A 87 23.72 7.28 -1.90
N GLY A 88 23.35 6.31 -1.05
CA GLY A 88 23.19 4.90 -1.35
C GLY A 88 24.39 4.02 -0.98
N GLU A 89 25.35 4.51 -0.19
CA GLU A 89 26.53 3.74 0.22
C GLU A 89 26.12 2.47 0.98
N HIS A 90 25.23 2.60 1.97
CA HIS A 90 24.70 1.48 2.72
C HIS A 90 23.86 0.54 1.85
N ALA A 91 22.95 1.07 1.02
CA ALA A 91 22.17 0.24 0.10
C ALA A 91 23.08 -0.60 -0.80
N CYS A 92 24.24 -0.04 -1.18
CA CYS A 92 25.17 -0.76 -2.02
C CYS A 92 26.02 -1.82 -1.32
N PHE A 93 26.19 -1.72 0.00
CA PHE A 93 26.72 -2.82 0.78
C PHE A 93 25.90 -4.10 0.56
N HIS A 94 24.57 -4.00 0.47
CA HIS A 94 23.68 -5.15 0.26
C HIS A 94 23.79 -5.77 -1.14
N VAL A 95 24.19 -4.99 -2.15
CA VAL A 95 24.45 -5.54 -3.49
C VAL A 95 25.58 -6.57 -3.49
N THR A 96 26.58 -6.36 -2.62
CA THR A 96 27.77 -7.24 -2.56
C THR A 96 27.65 -8.29 -1.47
N ASN A 97 26.99 -7.97 -0.36
CA ASN A 97 26.99 -8.79 0.86
C ASN A 97 25.64 -9.46 1.14
N GLY A 98 24.58 -9.03 0.46
CA GLY A 98 23.23 -9.49 0.69
C GLY A 98 22.65 -8.98 2.03
N PRO A 99 21.55 -9.62 2.51
CA PRO A 99 20.86 -10.77 1.93
C PRO A 99 20.44 -10.63 0.46
N PHE A 100 20.44 -11.74 -0.27
CA PHE A 100 20.01 -11.81 -1.67
C PHE A 100 18.68 -12.53 -1.80
N SER A 101 17.78 -11.97 -2.61
CA SER A 101 16.52 -12.61 -2.95
C SER A 101 16.23 -12.46 -4.44
N THR A 102 15.56 -13.45 -5.04
CA THR A 102 15.08 -13.35 -6.42
C THR A 102 13.58 -13.49 -6.43
N VAL A 103 12.91 -12.48 -6.95
CA VAL A 103 11.45 -12.41 -7.04
C VAL A 103 11.03 -12.34 -8.50
N THR A 104 9.87 -12.88 -8.84
CA THR A 104 9.32 -12.79 -10.20
C THR A 104 7.99 -12.09 -10.15
N ALA A 105 7.83 -11.06 -10.98
CA ALA A 105 6.61 -10.28 -11.09
C ALA A 105 5.42 -11.17 -11.49
N SER A 106 4.29 -10.95 -10.82
CA SER A 106 3.04 -11.62 -11.13
C SER A 106 1.88 -10.63 -11.10
N PRO A 107 0.79 -10.88 -11.86
CA PRO A 107 -0.44 -10.08 -11.74
C PRO A 107 -1.02 -10.09 -10.32
N ASP A 108 -0.77 -11.16 -9.56
CA ASP A 108 -1.24 -11.32 -8.18
C ASP A 108 -0.39 -10.53 -7.16
N ARG A 109 0.70 -9.88 -7.61
CA ARG A 109 1.61 -9.05 -6.79
C ARG A 109 2.31 -9.84 -5.68
N LEU A 110 2.54 -11.13 -5.93
CA LEU A 110 3.32 -12.03 -5.06
C LEU A 110 4.58 -12.52 -5.79
N PRO A 111 5.71 -12.68 -5.10
CA PRO A 111 5.93 -12.42 -3.67
C PRO A 111 6.03 -10.91 -3.33
N ARG A 112 6.16 -10.57 -2.04
CA ARG A 112 6.40 -9.20 -1.55
C ARG A 112 7.88 -8.81 -1.71
N VAL A 113 8.16 -7.52 -1.66
CA VAL A 113 9.52 -6.93 -1.77
C VAL A 113 9.84 -6.02 -0.58
N ASP A 114 9.52 -6.45 0.64
CA ASP A 114 9.62 -5.63 1.85
C ASP A 114 10.51 -6.22 2.96
N ASP A 115 11.43 -7.12 2.60
CA ASP A 115 12.55 -7.46 3.49
C ASP A 115 13.58 -6.33 3.47
N PHE A 116 13.99 -5.88 4.66
CA PHE A 116 15.01 -4.84 4.82
C PHE A 116 16.38 -5.31 4.41
N HIS A 117 17.25 -4.35 4.05
CA HIS A 117 18.67 -4.61 3.81
C HIS A 117 18.89 -5.72 2.76
N THR A 118 17.93 -5.93 1.86
CA THR A 118 17.89 -7.06 0.93
C THR A 118 18.09 -6.56 -0.50
N HIS A 119 19.04 -7.15 -1.20
CA HIS A 119 19.20 -6.97 -2.62
C HIS A 119 18.33 -7.97 -3.37
N TYR A 120 17.28 -7.46 -4.00
CA TYR A 120 16.37 -8.20 -4.85
C TYR A 120 16.85 -8.20 -6.30
N THR A 121 16.98 -9.38 -6.88
CA THR A 121 16.90 -9.58 -8.34
C THR A 121 15.44 -9.72 -8.72
N VAL A 122 14.88 -8.67 -9.32
CA VAL A 122 13.49 -8.60 -9.75
C VAL A 122 13.38 -9.08 -11.19
N LYS A 123 12.75 -10.23 -11.42
CA LYS A 123 12.41 -10.72 -12.76
C LYS A 123 11.08 -10.12 -13.19
N LEU A 124 11.09 -9.39 -14.31
CA LEU A 124 9.93 -8.70 -14.85
C LEU A 124 9.16 -9.60 -15.82
N ARG A 125 7.85 -9.40 -15.88
CA ARG A 125 6.92 -10.13 -16.75
C ARG A 125 6.83 -9.42 -18.10
N GLN A 126 6.72 -10.18 -19.19
CA GLN A 126 6.41 -9.60 -20.50
C GLN A 126 4.92 -9.22 -20.58
N GLU A 127 4.65 -7.99 -21.02
CA GLU A 127 3.32 -7.47 -21.31
C GLU A 127 3.40 -6.49 -22.49
N ASN A 128 2.56 -6.70 -23.51
CA ASN A 128 2.47 -5.81 -24.69
C ASN A 128 3.83 -5.49 -25.35
N GLY A 129 4.79 -6.43 -25.32
CA GLY A 129 6.12 -6.27 -25.92
C GLY A 129 7.15 -5.55 -25.05
N ALA A 130 6.83 -5.24 -23.80
CA ALA A 130 7.75 -4.68 -22.81
C ALA A 130 7.74 -5.51 -21.51
N SER A 131 8.78 -5.34 -20.70
CA SER A 131 8.84 -5.90 -19.36
C SER A 131 8.16 -4.97 -18.36
N VAL A 132 7.32 -5.54 -17.50
CA VAL A 132 6.63 -4.86 -16.40
C VAL A 132 6.72 -5.68 -15.12
N GLY A 133 6.73 -5.01 -13.97
CA GLY A 133 6.71 -5.65 -12.67
C GLY A 133 5.70 -4.98 -11.76
N THR A 134 5.00 -5.76 -10.95
CA THR A 134 4.11 -5.23 -9.91
C THR A 134 4.22 -6.12 -8.69
N PHE A 135 4.44 -5.51 -7.52
CA PHE A 135 4.69 -6.18 -6.26
C PHE A 135 3.93 -5.52 -5.12
N ASN A 136 3.58 -6.31 -4.12
CA ASN A 136 3.13 -5.77 -2.84
C ASN A 136 4.34 -5.36 -1.99
N PHE A 137 4.23 -4.21 -1.35
CA PHE A 137 5.19 -3.67 -0.40
C PHE A 137 4.43 -3.15 0.81
N LYS A 138 4.77 -3.59 2.02
CA LYS A 138 4.20 -3.04 3.25
C LYS A 138 5.27 -2.27 4.01
N ALA A 139 5.03 -0.98 4.20
CA ALA A 139 5.88 -0.18 5.06
C ALA A 139 5.77 -0.67 6.51
N TRP A 140 6.91 -0.67 7.20
CA TRP A 140 7.08 -1.12 8.59
C TRP A 140 7.28 0.04 9.57
N ALA A 141 7.43 1.25 9.03
CA ALA A 141 7.64 2.49 9.72
C ALA A 141 6.98 3.60 8.90
N THR A 142 6.65 4.70 9.57
CA THR A 142 6.26 5.94 8.91
C THR A 142 7.52 6.77 8.71
N GLY A 143 7.79 7.21 7.49
CA GLY A 143 8.97 8.03 7.20
C GLY A 143 9.42 7.97 5.75
N ASP A 144 10.68 8.35 5.55
CA ASP A 144 11.34 8.41 4.25
C ASP A 144 11.78 6.99 3.84
N PHE A 145 11.34 6.53 2.67
CA PHE A 145 11.76 5.30 2.03
C PHE A 145 12.44 5.59 0.70
N VAL A 146 13.50 4.85 0.40
CA VAL A 146 14.23 4.99 -0.87
C VAL A 146 14.22 3.66 -1.61
N LEU A 147 13.74 3.69 -2.85
CA LEU A 147 13.87 2.60 -3.81
C LEU A 147 15.15 2.84 -4.61
N TYR A 148 16.15 2.00 -4.40
CA TYR A 148 17.41 1.99 -5.14
C TYR A 148 17.31 1.00 -6.30
N LEU A 149 17.60 1.47 -7.51
CA LEU A 149 17.47 0.70 -8.74
C LEU A 149 18.82 0.55 -9.41
N SER A 150 19.07 -0.62 -10.00
CA SER A 150 20.26 -0.89 -10.83
C SER A 150 20.34 -0.07 -12.14
N THR A 151 19.29 0.67 -12.49
CA THR A 151 19.23 1.52 -13.68
C THR A 151 18.33 2.73 -13.45
N HIS A 152 18.53 3.79 -14.24
CA HIS A 152 17.68 4.98 -14.29
C HIS A 152 16.56 4.87 -15.35
N ASP A 153 16.60 3.86 -16.21
CA ASP A 153 15.70 3.71 -17.37
C ASP A 153 14.38 3.03 -17.03
N VAL A 154 14.14 2.69 -15.76
CA VAL A 154 12.94 1.99 -15.32
C VAL A 154 12.08 2.95 -14.51
N ALA A 155 10.92 3.30 -15.06
CA ALA A 155 9.92 4.05 -14.33
C ALA A 155 9.43 3.25 -13.11
N VAL A 156 9.24 3.95 -11.99
CA VAL A 156 8.68 3.41 -10.76
C VAL A 156 7.36 4.10 -10.47
N THR A 157 6.36 3.33 -10.04
CA THR A 157 5.11 3.89 -9.52
C THR A 157 4.76 3.20 -8.22
N VAL A 158 4.47 3.99 -7.20
CA VAL A 158 3.96 3.51 -5.92
C VAL A 158 2.49 3.92 -5.81
N LYS A 159 1.63 2.97 -5.46
CA LYS A 159 0.21 3.22 -5.22
C LYS A 159 -0.23 2.72 -3.86
N GLU A 160 -1.18 3.42 -3.29
CA GLU A 160 -1.95 3.02 -2.12
C GLU A 160 -3.40 2.83 -2.55
N GLY A 161 -3.83 1.57 -2.70
CA GLY A 161 -5.04 1.28 -3.45
C GLY A 161 -4.94 1.84 -4.88
N GLU A 162 -5.85 2.74 -5.24
CA GLU A 162 -5.83 3.43 -6.54
C GLU A 162 -5.07 4.75 -6.53
N ARG A 163 -4.75 5.30 -5.35
CA ARG A 163 -4.07 6.58 -5.20
C ARG A 163 -2.60 6.43 -5.59
N VAL A 164 -2.10 7.30 -6.47
CA VAL A 164 -0.67 7.38 -6.77
C VAL A 164 0.03 8.14 -5.64
N VAL A 165 1.11 7.58 -5.13
CA VAL A 165 2.03 8.25 -4.22
C VAL A 165 3.13 8.87 -5.08
N GLU A 166 3.19 10.21 -5.10
CA GLU A 166 4.22 10.92 -5.84
C GLU A 166 5.58 10.75 -5.15
N PRO A 167 6.67 10.55 -5.91
CA PRO A 167 8.01 10.58 -5.33
C PRO A 167 8.30 11.97 -4.79
N VAL A 168 8.93 12.03 -3.61
CA VAL A 168 9.36 13.29 -2.98
C VAL A 168 10.64 13.80 -3.64
N GLY A 169 11.45 12.91 -4.19
CA GLY A 169 12.65 13.27 -4.94
C GLY A 169 13.24 12.08 -5.69
N THR A 170 14.17 12.38 -6.60
CA THR A 170 14.96 11.38 -7.31
C THR A 170 16.40 11.86 -7.47
N GLN A 171 17.37 10.95 -7.36
CA GLN A 171 18.79 11.26 -7.56
C GLN A 171 19.53 10.04 -8.16
N ALA A 172 20.69 10.27 -8.76
CA ALA A 172 21.64 9.20 -9.02
C ALA A 172 22.34 8.76 -7.73
N THR A 173 22.68 7.47 -7.62
CA THR A 173 23.54 6.98 -6.53
C THR A 173 24.96 7.54 -6.65
N GLY A 174 25.69 7.55 -5.53
CA GLY A 174 27.10 7.93 -5.53
C GLY A 174 28.01 6.96 -6.30
N ALA A 175 29.23 7.43 -6.61
CA ALA A 175 30.20 6.70 -7.44
C ALA A 175 30.99 5.62 -6.67
N PHE A 176 30.33 4.87 -5.79
CA PHE A 176 30.94 3.80 -4.99
C PHE A 176 30.46 2.41 -5.40
N CYS A 177 29.44 2.30 -6.27
CA CYS A 177 29.06 1.00 -6.79
C CYS A 177 28.37 0.99 -8.16
N ASP A 178 28.53 -0.17 -8.82
CA ASP A 178 27.99 -0.38 -10.16
C ASP A 178 26.61 -1.05 -10.18
N GLY A 179 26.18 -1.66 -9.08
CA GLY A 179 24.92 -2.39 -9.03
C GLY A 179 23.69 -1.53 -8.78
N LEU A 180 23.83 -0.28 -8.32
CA LEU A 180 22.74 0.67 -8.13
C LEU A 180 23.11 2.00 -8.79
N LYS A 181 22.16 2.59 -9.51
CA LYS A 181 22.34 3.79 -10.35
C LYS A 181 21.33 4.89 -10.08
N HIS A 182 20.19 4.56 -9.49
CA HIS A 182 19.09 5.51 -9.28
C HIS A 182 18.42 5.32 -7.94
N MET A 183 17.99 6.43 -7.34
CA MET A 183 17.28 6.49 -6.06
C MET A 183 15.98 7.24 -6.26
N VAL A 184 14.88 6.66 -5.77
CA VAL A 184 13.55 7.28 -5.78
C VAL A 184 13.04 7.33 -4.35
N GLY A 185 12.87 8.54 -3.82
CA GLY A 185 12.44 8.80 -2.46
C GLY A 185 10.93 8.93 -2.35
N TYR A 186 10.33 8.27 -1.37
CA TYR A 186 8.91 8.32 -1.04
C TYR A 186 8.74 8.56 0.46
N GLU A 187 7.63 9.18 0.85
CA GLU A 187 7.15 9.13 2.22
C GLU A 187 6.03 8.11 2.33
N LEU A 188 6.24 7.10 3.18
CA LEU A 188 5.30 6.01 3.37
C LEU A 188 4.90 5.92 4.84
N THR A 189 3.67 5.52 5.09
CA THR A 189 3.10 5.31 6.43
C THR A 189 3.16 3.86 6.86
N ASP A 190 3.50 3.63 8.13
CA ASP A 190 3.56 2.31 8.77
C ASP A 190 2.27 1.50 8.52
N LYS A 191 2.45 0.19 8.33
CA LYS A 191 1.43 -0.84 8.10
C LYS A 191 0.64 -0.72 6.80
N VAL A 192 0.74 0.37 6.07
CA VAL A 192 0.08 0.53 4.76
C VAL A 192 0.67 -0.46 3.76
N GLN A 193 -0.22 -1.11 3.01
CA GLN A 193 0.14 -1.93 1.86
C GLN A 193 0.11 -1.10 0.59
N TYR A 194 1.27 -1.00 -0.05
CA TYR A 194 1.48 -0.34 -1.33
C TYR A 194 1.63 -1.35 -2.46
N THR A 195 1.27 -0.91 -3.65
CA THR A 195 1.60 -1.56 -4.91
C THR A 195 2.77 -0.82 -5.54
N VAL A 196 3.92 -1.47 -5.65
CA VAL A 196 5.11 -0.95 -6.33
C VAL A 196 5.16 -1.55 -7.73
N SER A 197 5.27 -0.69 -8.73
CA SER A 197 5.32 -1.08 -10.14
C SER A 197 6.61 -0.60 -10.81
N PHE A 198 7.13 -1.43 -11.70
CA PHE A 198 8.33 -1.19 -12.49
C PHE A 198 8.03 -1.30 -13.98
N GLY A 199 8.59 -0.40 -14.78
CA GLY A 199 8.44 -0.39 -16.23
C GLY A 199 7.21 0.41 -16.70
N PRO A 200 6.86 0.33 -17.99
CA PRO A 200 7.41 -0.57 -19.01
C PRO A 200 8.90 -0.32 -19.32
N THR A 201 9.67 -1.39 -19.56
CA THR A 201 11.11 -1.33 -19.89
C THR A 201 11.52 -2.49 -20.81
N PRO A 202 12.57 -2.38 -21.64
CA PRO A 202 13.09 -3.53 -22.40
C PRO A 202 13.86 -4.54 -21.52
N ALA A 203 14.34 -4.13 -20.34
CA ALA A 203 15.12 -5.01 -19.47
C ALA A 203 14.22 -6.10 -18.87
N PRO A 204 14.59 -7.40 -18.92
CA PRO A 204 13.78 -8.47 -18.33
C PRO A 204 13.98 -8.59 -16.81
N GLU A 205 14.98 -7.90 -16.26
CA GLU A 205 15.32 -7.93 -14.85
C GLU A 205 15.85 -6.59 -14.35
N LEU A 206 15.77 -6.39 -13.04
CA LEU A 206 16.16 -5.19 -12.33
C LEU A 206 16.73 -5.56 -10.95
N GLY A 207 17.89 -5.01 -10.58
CA GLY A 207 18.34 -4.98 -9.19
C GLY A 207 17.60 -3.91 -8.39
N LEU A 208 17.10 -4.27 -7.21
CA LEU A 208 16.32 -3.42 -6.31
C LEU A 208 16.80 -3.57 -4.87
N VAL A 209 16.94 -2.46 -4.17
CA VAL A 209 17.04 -2.39 -2.70
C VAL A 209 16.01 -1.37 -2.22
N ILE A 210 15.33 -1.64 -1.10
CA ILE A 210 14.41 -0.69 -0.48
C ILE A 210 14.85 -0.45 0.95
N GLU A 211 15.17 0.81 1.28
CA GLU A 211 15.56 1.21 2.64
C GLU A 211 14.60 2.24 3.21
N HIS A 212 14.52 2.26 4.54
CA HIS A 212 13.91 3.35 5.29
C HIS A 212 15.02 4.22 5.89
N LEU A 213 14.94 5.52 5.69
CA LEU A 213 15.86 6.50 6.26
C LEU A 213 15.30 6.99 7.61
N PRO A 214 16.10 6.92 8.69
CA PRO A 214 15.68 7.32 10.04
C PRO A 214 15.53 8.83 10.24
#